data_AF-A0A1L7JP71-F1
#
_entry.id   AF-A0A1L7JP71-F1
#
_cell.length_a   1.000
_cell.length_b   1.000
_cell.length_c   1.000
_cell.angle_alpha   90.00
_cell.angle_beta   90.00
_cell.angle_gamma   90.00
#
_symmetry.space_group_name_H-M   'P 1'
#
loop_
_entity.id
_entity.type
_entity.pdbx_description
1 polymer ?
#
loop_
_entity_poly.entity_id
_entity_poly.type
_entity_poly.pdbx_seq_one_letter_code
_entity_poly.pdbx_strand_id
1 'polypeptide(L)'
;MNGGVKDKTLGQGWHLISPFKKVVEYSVATEQAFLSKDKKEGSPDDDSFLIPSKDGKTLNVDLEFAYHFDNEQLPQTFTRFKGQKGKEIEQTFIKGKMKAYATEVSSKFSVLDIYGEKEVI
;
A
#
# COMPACT_ATOMS: atom_id res chain seq x y z
N MET A 1 -28.67 15.88 -3.18
CA MET A 1 -28.12 16.91 -4.10
C MET A 1 -26.61 16.75 -4.13
N ASN A 2 -26.07 16.65 -5.35
CA ASN A 2 -24.76 16.11 -5.69
C ASN A 2 -23.60 16.97 -5.17
N GLY A 3 -22.85 16.44 -4.20
CA GLY A 3 -21.55 17.00 -3.79
C GLY A 3 -20.51 16.68 -4.85
N GLY A 4 -20.36 17.55 -5.84
CA GLY A 4 -19.31 17.45 -6.83
C GLY A 4 -17.92 17.55 -6.17
N VAL A 5 -17.00 16.71 -6.62
CA VAL A 5 -15.58 16.86 -6.30
C VAL A 5 -15.12 18.16 -6.95
N LYS A 6 -14.47 19.03 -6.18
CA LYS A 6 -13.82 20.20 -6.79
C LYS A 6 -12.55 19.68 -7.47
N ASP A 7 -12.51 19.70 -8.80
CA ASP A 7 -11.41 19.17 -9.66
C ASP A 7 -10.05 19.86 -9.50
N LYS A 8 -9.79 20.56 -8.39
CA LYS A 8 -8.52 21.24 -8.14
C LYS A 8 -7.78 20.54 -7.03
N THR A 9 -6.68 19.89 -7.37
CA THR A 9 -5.65 19.49 -6.41
C THR A 9 -4.97 20.74 -5.84
N LEU A 10 -4.67 20.70 -4.55
CA LEU A 10 -3.79 21.66 -3.91
C LEU A 10 -2.40 21.03 -3.92
N GLY A 11 -1.46 21.63 -4.65
CA GLY A 11 -0.07 21.18 -4.66
C GLY A 11 0.61 21.38 -3.29
N GLN A 12 1.89 21.03 -3.18
CA GLN A 12 2.65 21.27 -1.96
C GLN A 12 2.73 22.78 -1.64
N GLY A 13 2.60 23.12 -0.35
CA GLY A 13 2.69 24.51 0.13
C GLY A 13 1.54 24.89 1.05
N TRP A 14 1.57 26.14 1.53
CA TRP A 14 0.51 26.66 2.39
C TRP A 14 -0.66 27.16 1.54
N HIS A 15 -1.87 26.68 1.83
CA HIS A 15 -3.09 27.05 1.12
C HIS A 15 -4.15 27.57 2.09
N LEU A 16 -4.71 28.76 1.83
CA LEU A 16 -5.83 29.27 2.61
C LEU A 16 -7.14 28.65 2.11
N ILE A 17 -7.69 27.72 2.90
CA ILE A 17 -8.97 27.05 2.62
C ILE A 17 -10.09 27.64 3.49
N SER A 18 -11.30 27.67 2.94
CA SER A 18 -12.49 28.06 3.70
C SER A 18 -12.77 27.02 4.80
N PRO A 19 -13.17 27.44 6.01
CA PRO A 19 -13.42 26.53 7.14
C PRO A 19 -14.58 25.56 6.88
N PHE A 20 -15.42 25.81 5.88
CA PHE A 20 -16.54 24.93 5.51
C PHE A 20 -16.17 23.88 4.46
N LYS A 21 -14.90 23.75 4.06
CA LYS A 21 -14.44 22.75 3.09
C LYS A 21 -13.74 21.60 3.80
N LYS A 22 -14.10 20.38 3.41
CA LYS A 22 -13.35 19.17 3.78
C LYS A 22 -12.19 18.98 2.81
N VAL A 23 -10.99 18.81 3.34
CA VAL A 23 -9.78 18.49 2.57
C VAL A 23 -9.36 17.07 2.92
N VAL A 24 -8.93 16.33 1.90
CA VAL A 24 -8.32 15.01 2.06
C VAL A 24 -6.89 15.13 1.56
N GLU A 25 -5.97 14.73 2.41
CA GLU A 25 -4.54 14.83 2.15
C GLU A 25 -3.99 13.49 1.69
N TYR A 26 -3.13 13.54 0.69
CA TYR A 26 -2.38 12.41 0.17
C TYR A 26 -0.90 12.76 0.22
N SER A 27 -0.09 11.89 0.80
CA SER A 27 1.35 12.10 0.88
C SER A 27 2.00 11.84 -0.48
N VAL A 28 2.61 12.87 -1.06
CA VAL A 28 3.46 12.74 -2.25
C VAL A 28 4.92 12.40 -1.88
N ALA A 29 5.24 12.40 -0.59
CA ALA A 29 6.52 11.92 -0.10
C ALA A 29 6.52 10.38 -0.09
N THR A 30 7.71 9.79 -0.21
CA THR A 30 7.87 8.35 -0.05
C THR A 30 7.59 7.94 1.40
N GLU A 31 6.68 7.00 1.57
CA GLU A 31 6.30 6.38 2.82
C GLU A 31 6.65 4.88 2.79
N GLN A 32 7.00 4.31 3.93
CA GLN A 32 7.19 2.88 4.08
C GLN A 32 5.92 2.24 4.66
N ALA A 33 5.58 1.05 4.17
CA ALA A 33 4.55 0.20 4.72
C ALA A 33 5.11 -1.18 5.02
N PHE A 34 4.65 -1.74 6.14
CA PHE A 34 5.11 -3.00 6.68
C PHE A 34 3.93 -3.98 6.79
N LEU A 35 4.18 -5.22 6.39
CA LEU A 35 3.35 -6.38 6.60
C LEU A 35 4.20 -7.41 7.34
N SER A 36 4.37 -7.22 8.63
CA SER A 36 5.32 -7.98 9.43
C SER A 36 4.75 -8.51 10.73
N LYS A 37 5.36 -9.57 11.23
CA LYS A 37 5.01 -10.16 12.52
C LYS A 37 5.55 -9.36 13.72
N ASP A 38 6.75 -8.79 13.61
CA ASP A 38 7.38 -8.06 14.71
C ASP A 38 6.90 -6.61 14.76
N LYS A 39 6.40 -6.20 15.92
CA LYS A 39 5.98 -4.81 16.19
C LYS A 39 7.13 -3.82 16.07
N LYS A 40 8.38 -4.27 16.25
CA LYS A 40 9.58 -3.44 16.08
C LYS A 40 9.86 -3.06 14.63
N GLU A 41 9.32 -3.83 13.68
CA GLU A 41 9.49 -3.58 12.25
C GLU A 41 8.41 -2.64 11.70
N GLY A 42 7.53 -2.10 12.54
CA GLY A 42 6.60 -1.03 12.15
C GLY A 42 5.14 -1.48 11.95
N SER A 43 4.84 -2.78 12.04
CA SER A 43 3.45 -3.27 12.08
C SER A 43 2.89 -3.14 13.49
N PRO A 44 1.71 -2.51 13.72
CA PRO A 44 1.15 -2.39 15.06
C PRO A 44 0.75 -3.75 15.64
N ASP A 45 0.40 -4.71 14.78
CA ASP A 45 0.01 -6.09 15.07
C ASP A 45 0.71 -7.07 14.10
N ASP A 46 0.41 -8.37 14.19
CA ASP A 46 0.94 -9.39 13.27
C ASP A 46 0.27 -9.27 11.90
N ASP A 47 0.91 -8.53 10.99
CA ASP A 47 0.47 -8.32 9.61
C ASP A 47 1.15 -9.28 8.62
N SER A 48 1.98 -10.21 9.13
CA SER A 48 2.61 -11.26 8.33
C SER A 48 1.55 -12.10 7.60
N PHE A 49 1.93 -12.75 6.51
CA PHE A 49 0.97 -13.49 5.71
C PHE A 49 1.55 -14.74 5.09
N LEU A 50 0.64 -15.69 4.87
CA LEU A 50 0.96 -16.98 4.30
C LEU A 50 0.91 -16.93 2.78
N ILE A 51 1.97 -17.42 2.14
CA ILE A 51 2.05 -17.58 0.69
C ILE A 51 2.26 -19.07 0.33
N PRO A 52 1.61 -19.59 -0.71
CA PRO A 52 1.84 -20.94 -1.20
C PRO A 52 3.09 -20.98 -2.10
N SER A 53 3.81 -22.09 -2.08
CA SER A 53 4.86 -22.43 -3.04
C SER A 53 4.33 -23.41 -4.08
N LYS A 54 5.08 -23.58 -5.17
CA LYS A 54 4.80 -24.54 -6.25
C LYS A 54 4.72 -25.99 -5.77
N ASP A 55 5.52 -26.35 -4.77
CA ASP A 55 5.51 -27.70 -4.16
C ASP A 55 4.41 -27.86 -3.10
N GLY A 56 3.45 -26.93 -3.02
CA GLY A 56 2.28 -27.01 -2.14
C GLY A 56 2.57 -26.73 -0.68
N LYS A 57 3.74 -26.18 -0.35
CA LYS A 57 4.08 -25.75 1.00
C LYS A 57 3.63 -24.32 1.22
N THR A 58 3.44 -23.97 2.48
CA THR A 58 3.06 -22.62 2.88
C THR A 58 4.20 -21.98 3.65
N LEU A 59 4.56 -20.75 3.27
CA LEU A 59 5.58 -19.95 3.93
C LEU A 59 4.91 -18.75 4.61
N ASN A 60 5.29 -18.46 5.85
CA ASN A 60 4.95 -17.17 6.46
C ASN A 60 6.02 -16.15 6.08
N VAL A 61 5.59 -15.01 5.56
CA VAL A 61 6.49 -13.95 5.08
C VAL A 61 6.13 -12.60 5.67
N ASP A 62 7.18 -11.84 5.91
CA ASP A 62 7.12 -10.41 6.19
C ASP A 62 7.45 -9.65 4.89
N LEU A 63 6.74 -8.55 4.63
CA LEU A 63 6.96 -7.71 3.44
C LEU A 63 7.05 -6.24 3.83
N GLU A 64 8.09 -5.58 3.37
CA GLU A 64 8.24 -4.12 3.41
C GLU A 64 8.18 -3.57 1.98
N PHE A 65 7.49 -2.45 1.79
CA PHE A 65 7.50 -1.73 0.53
C PHE A 65 7.40 -0.22 0.74
N ALA A 66 8.04 0.53 -0.15
CA ALA A 66 7.92 1.98 -0.22
C ALA A 66 6.83 2.38 -1.24
N TYR A 67 6.05 3.41 -0.92
CA TYR A 67 5.02 3.96 -1.81
C TYR A 67 4.92 5.48 -1.67
N HIS A 68 4.36 6.14 -2.67
CA HIS A 68 3.93 7.52 -2.61
C HIS A 68 2.75 7.73 -3.55
N PHE A 69 1.96 8.78 -3.34
CA PHE A 69 0.94 9.17 -4.30
C PHE A 69 1.53 10.08 -5.36
N ASP A 70 1.25 9.77 -6.63
CA ASP A 70 1.57 10.64 -7.75
C ASP A 70 0.63 11.85 -7.77
N ASN A 71 1.20 13.05 -7.74
CA ASN A 71 0.48 14.32 -7.73
C ASN A 71 -0.46 14.46 -8.94
N GLU A 72 -0.02 14.05 -10.12
CA GLU A 72 -0.82 14.14 -11.36
C GLU A 72 -2.04 13.21 -11.32
N GLN A 73 -1.96 12.13 -10.53
CA GLN A 73 -3.01 11.11 -10.41
C GLN A 73 -3.91 11.32 -9.18
N LEU A 74 -3.68 12.35 -8.36
CA LEU A 74 -4.48 12.61 -7.16
C LEU A 74 -5.99 12.81 -7.43
N PRO A 75 -6.44 13.53 -8.48
CA PRO A 75 -7.87 13.67 -8.76
C PRO A 75 -8.55 12.31 -9.03
N GLN A 76 -7.84 11.45 -9.78
CA GLN A 76 -8.30 10.10 -10.11
C GLN A 76 -8.30 9.20 -8.86
N THR A 77 -7.25 9.30 -8.05
CA THR A 77 -7.14 8.57 -6.77
C THR A 77 -8.28 8.95 -5.83
N PHE A 78 -8.54 10.25 -5.64
CA PHE A 78 -9.64 10.73 -4.81
C PHE A 78 -10.98 10.18 -5.28
N THR A 79 -11.25 10.24 -6.59
CA THR A 79 -12.50 9.73 -7.17
C THR A 79 -12.63 8.22 -7.02
N ARG A 80 -11.56 7.48 -7.37
CA ARG A 80 -11.50 6.02 -7.32
C ARG A 80 -11.76 5.48 -5.92
N PHE A 81 -11.17 6.12 -4.91
CA PHE A 81 -11.30 5.72 -3.50
C PHE A 81 -12.32 6.57 -2.73
N LYS A 82 -13.18 7.31 -3.43
CA LYS A 82 -14.29 8.09 -2.85
C LYS A 82 -13.87 9.02 -1.69
N GLY A 83 -12.68 9.62 -1.81
CA GLY A 83 -12.11 10.52 -0.80
C GLY A 83 -11.63 9.83 0.48
N GLN A 84 -11.38 8.52 0.45
CA GLN A 84 -10.64 7.85 1.53
C GLN A 84 -9.26 8.48 1.71
N LYS A 85 -8.77 8.47 2.96
CA LYS A 85 -7.44 8.98 3.29
C LYS A 85 -6.35 8.08 2.69
N GLY A 86 -5.19 8.66 2.37
CA GLY A 86 -4.06 7.89 1.81
C GLY A 86 -3.69 6.64 2.62
N LYS A 87 -3.63 6.77 3.96
CA LYS A 87 -3.36 5.62 4.85
C LYS A 87 -4.43 4.54 4.83
N GLU A 88 -5.71 4.91 4.70
CA GLU A 88 -6.80 3.92 4.60
C GLU A 88 -6.71 3.14 3.28
N ILE A 89 -6.35 3.83 2.18
CA ILE A 89 -6.12 3.20 0.88
C ILE A 89 -4.92 2.26 0.94
N GLU A 90 -3.83 2.67 1.58
CA GLU A 90 -2.66 1.81 1.78
C GLU A 90 -3.03 0.54 2.55
N GLN A 91 -3.68 0.69 3.71
CA GLN A 91 -4.03 -0.42 4.57
C GLN A 91 -4.98 -1.44 3.92
N THR A 92 -5.95 -0.96 3.14
CA THR A 92 -7.00 -1.81 2.59
C THR A 92 -6.69 -2.30 1.17
N PHE A 93 -6.26 -1.41 0.28
CA PHE A 93 -6.08 -1.71 -1.13
C PHE A 93 -4.64 -2.08 -1.47
N ILE A 94 -3.66 -1.25 -1.09
CA ILE A 94 -2.26 -1.47 -1.49
C ILE A 94 -1.70 -2.72 -0.81
N LYS A 95 -1.79 -2.82 0.53
CA LYS A 95 -1.39 -4.02 1.27
C LYS A 95 -2.07 -5.29 0.73
N GLY A 96 -3.38 -5.24 0.45
CA GLY A 96 -4.12 -6.36 -0.12
C GLY A 96 -3.61 -6.78 -1.52
N LYS A 97 -3.30 -5.82 -2.38
CA LYS A 97 -2.71 -6.09 -3.72
C LYS A 97 -1.31 -6.67 -3.62
N MET A 98 -0.48 -6.18 -2.71
CA MET A 98 0.86 -6.71 -2.47
C MET A 98 0.81 -8.17 -2.01
N LYS A 99 -0.06 -8.51 -1.06
CA LYS A 99 -0.28 -9.90 -0.62
C LYS A 99 -0.70 -10.81 -1.78
N ALA A 100 -1.64 -10.36 -2.61
CA ALA A 100 -2.11 -11.10 -3.77
C ALA A 100 -1.00 -11.32 -4.81
N TYR A 101 -0.22 -10.28 -5.14
CA TYR A 101 0.90 -10.40 -6.08
C TYR A 101 1.98 -11.35 -5.56
N ALA A 102 2.37 -11.21 -4.28
CA ALA A 102 3.34 -12.11 -3.66
C ALA A 102 2.88 -13.56 -3.71
N THR A 103 1.60 -13.83 -3.43
CA THR A 103 0.99 -15.17 -3.53
C THR A 103 0.99 -15.70 -4.97
N GLU A 104 0.67 -14.86 -5.95
CA GLU A 104 0.65 -15.27 -7.35
C GLU A 104 2.07 -15.63 -7.84
N VAL A 105 3.05 -14.81 -7.51
CA VAL A 105 4.45 -15.04 -7.90
C VAL A 105 5.00 -16.26 -7.18
N SER A 106 4.85 -16.37 -5.86
CA SER A 106 5.41 -17.49 -5.06
C SER A 106 4.87 -18.84 -5.47
N SER A 107 3.62 -18.92 -5.91
CA SER A 107 3.00 -20.16 -6.38
C SER A 107 3.72 -20.78 -7.59
N LYS A 108 4.58 -20.00 -8.27
CA LYS A 108 5.38 -20.41 -9.42
C LYS A 108 6.76 -20.97 -9.04
N PHE A 109 7.19 -20.83 -7.78
CA PHE A 109 8.52 -21.22 -7.28
C PHE A 109 8.43 -22.28 -6.17
N SER A 110 9.33 -23.26 -6.14
CA SER A 110 9.41 -24.20 -5.02
C SER A 110 9.98 -23.50 -3.78
N VAL A 111 9.79 -24.10 -2.60
CA VAL A 111 10.43 -23.57 -1.37
C VAL A 111 11.96 -23.48 -1.54
N LEU A 112 12.59 -24.45 -2.19
CA LEU A 112 14.04 -24.39 -2.42
C LEU A 112 14.44 -23.23 -3.33
N ASP A 113 13.63 -22.86 -4.32
CA ASP A 113 13.90 -21.70 -5.16
C ASP A 113 13.79 -20.40 -4.33
N ILE A 114 12.72 -20.28 -3.52
CA ILE A 114 12.44 -19.11 -2.68
C ILE A 114 13.56 -18.88 -1.64
N TYR A 115 14.11 -19.95 -1.06
CA TYR A 115 15.23 -19.85 -0.10
C TYR A 115 16.61 -19.87 -0.76
N GLY A 116 16.76 -20.54 -1.90
CA GLY A 116 18.04 -20.79 -2.57
C GLY A 116 18.49 -19.66 -3.49
N GLU A 117 17.57 -18.84 -4.01
CA GLU A 117 17.91 -17.68 -4.83
C GLU A 117 18.54 -16.53 -4.00
N LYS A 118 18.51 -16.64 -2.66
CA LYS A 118 19.04 -15.63 -1.73
C LYS A 118 20.58 -15.60 -1.61
N GLU A 119 21.32 -16.38 -2.40
CA GLU A 119 22.80 -16.32 -2.49
C GLU A 119 23.33 -15.59 -3.73
N VAL A 120 22.49 -14.91 -4.52
CA VAL A 120 23.00 -14.10 -5.64
C VAL A 120 22.43 -12.68 -5.58
N ILE A 121 23.37 -11.74 -5.42
CA ILE A 121 23.37 -10.26 -5.50
C ILE A 121 23.02 -9.49 -4.22
#